data_AF-A0A914CQY4-F1
#
_entry.id   AF-A0A914CQY4-F1
#
_cell.length_a   1.000
_cell.length_b   1.000
_cell.length_c   1.000
_cell.angle_alpha   90.00
_cell.angle_beta   90.00
_cell.angle_gamma   90.00
#
_symmetry.space_group_name_H-M   'P 1'
#
loop_
_entity.id
_entity.type
_entity.pdbx_description
1 polymer ?
#
loop_
_entity_poly.entity_id
_entity_poly.type
_entity_poly.pdbx_seq_one_letter_code
_entity_poly.pdbx_strand_id
1 'polypeptide(L)'
;MFVFMFMCTSTSLLVFRFVAVSLIHKISDLVQQAILESGTINTCFDNTYGSETAVDLSFQQAQALCNYTKEELDSKNFTSLKTCLMNMDYHEFLKYPKVWTITVDGNFLPDFPDNLWKKRKNIPIIMGTNKDECSEWLNTNVVSILQQLYANNIQDVDHLGWIQALTQLFTGAMFTGFTGREANYYLWNNNSNVYLYEFTWPTSLSAGLGDIQGLNRKQ
;
A
#
# COMPACT_ATOMS: atom_id res chain seq x y z
N MET A 1 11.29 6.21 -3.13
CA MET A 1 11.25 6.74 -4.51
C MET A 1 10.49 5.72 -5.36
N PHE A 2 9.32 6.06 -5.88
CA PHE A 2 8.48 5.16 -6.68
C PHE A 2 8.65 5.48 -8.16
N VAL A 3 8.84 4.46 -9.00
CA VAL A 3 9.04 4.58 -10.45
C VAL A 3 7.79 4.07 -11.15
N PHE A 4 7.14 4.94 -11.93
CA PHE A 4 5.99 4.59 -12.78
C PHE A 4 6.50 4.12 -14.15
N MET A 5 5.98 3.00 -14.65
CA MET A 5 6.29 2.53 -16.00
C MET A 5 5.00 2.39 -16.82
N PHE A 6 4.75 3.34 -17.71
CA PHE A 6 3.69 3.24 -18.69
C PHE A 6 4.25 2.57 -19.95
N MET A 7 3.73 1.40 -20.32
CA MET A 7 4.00 0.81 -21.63
C MET A 7 2.81 1.13 -22.54
N CYS A 8 3.02 2.10 -23.42
CA CYS A 8 2.04 2.50 -24.42
C CYS A 8 2.41 1.87 -25.77
N THR A 9 1.54 1.03 -26.30
CA THR A 9 1.58 0.69 -27.74
C THR A 9 0.55 1.56 -28.46
N SER A 10 0.68 1.76 -29.77
CA SER A 10 -0.15 2.70 -30.55
C SER A 10 -1.66 2.44 -30.49
N THR A 11 -2.09 1.29 -29.94
CA THR A 11 -3.49 0.88 -29.83
C THR A 11 -3.90 0.43 -28.43
N SER A 12 -2.97 0.31 -27.48
CA SER A 12 -3.31 -0.11 -26.12
C SER A 12 -2.35 0.37 -25.03
N LEU A 13 -2.94 0.78 -23.90
CA LEU A 13 -2.22 1.19 -22.70
C LEU A 13 -2.26 0.06 -21.68
N LEU A 14 -1.10 -0.51 -21.41
CA LEU A 14 -0.85 -1.37 -20.27
C LEU A 14 -0.23 -0.54 -19.15
N VAL A 15 -0.86 -0.57 -17.98
CA VAL A 15 -0.29 0.06 -16.78
C VAL A 15 0.53 -0.99 -16.06
N PHE A 16 1.84 -0.75 -15.96
CA PHE A 16 2.77 -1.59 -15.24
C PHE A 16 3.19 -0.88 -13.95
N ARG A 17 2.88 -1.54 -12.83
CA ARG A 17 3.09 -1.11 -11.45
C ARG A 17 2.26 0.07 -10.94
N PHE A 18 1.64 -0.25 -9.80
CA PHE A 18 0.93 0.60 -8.85
C PHE A 18 -0.40 1.20 -9.31
N VAL A 19 -1.05 1.79 -8.31
CA VAL A 19 -2.31 1.32 -7.74
C VAL A 19 -3.41 2.35 -8.05
N ALA A 20 -4.67 1.90 -8.19
CA ALA A 20 -5.88 2.74 -8.34
C ALA A 20 -6.25 3.26 -9.73
N VAL A 21 -5.48 2.98 -10.79
CA VAL A 21 -5.74 3.60 -12.10
C VAL A 21 -7.13 3.26 -12.67
N SER A 22 -7.67 2.08 -12.37
CA SER A 22 -9.01 1.64 -12.79
C SER A 22 -10.17 2.29 -12.04
N LEU A 23 -9.91 2.94 -10.91
CA LEU A 23 -10.91 3.58 -10.04
C LEU A 23 -11.07 5.08 -10.33
N ILE A 24 -10.08 5.66 -10.99
CA ILE A 24 -10.05 7.10 -11.27
C ILE A 24 -10.83 7.34 -12.54
N HIS A 25 -12.00 7.96 -12.38
CA HIS A 25 -12.98 8.19 -13.45
C HIS A 25 -12.32 8.75 -14.73
N LYS A 26 -11.41 9.73 -14.56
CA LYS A 26 -10.76 10.45 -15.67
C LYS A 26 -9.75 9.64 -16.48
N ILE A 27 -9.20 8.55 -15.94
CA ILE A 27 -8.17 7.76 -16.62
C ILE A 27 -8.62 6.31 -16.86
N SER A 28 -9.77 5.92 -16.31
CA SER A 28 -10.36 4.60 -16.51
C SER A 28 -10.65 4.27 -17.98
N ASP A 29 -10.93 5.27 -18.83
CA ASP A 29 -11.10 5.11 -20.29
C ASP A 29 -9.80 4.79 -21.04
N LEU A 30 -8.65 5.12 -20.45
CA LEU A 30 -7.37 4.90 -21.08
C LEU A 30 -6.84 3.49 -20.80
N VAL A 31 -7.16 2.92 -19.63
CA VAL A 31 -6.63 1.62 -19.20
C VAL A 31 -7.46 0.48 -19.76
N GLN A 32 -6.80 -0.43 -20.45
CA GLN A 32 -7.45 -1.61 -21.04
C GLN A 32 -7.09 -2.90 -20.31
N GLN A 33 -5.96 -2.92 -19.59
CA GLN A 33 -5.49 -4.03 -18.77
C GLN A 33 -4.65 -3.50 -17.61
N ALA A 34 -4.61 -4.23 -16.50
CA ALA A 34 -3.81 -3.84 -15.34
C ALA A 34 -3.04 -5.03 -14.74
N ILE A 35 -1.84 -4.73 -14.23
CA ILE A 35 -1.05 -5.67 -13.40
C ILE A 35 -0.81 -4.99 -12.05
N LEU A 36 -1.30 -5.59 -10.97
CA LEU A 36 -1.18 -5.08 -9.60
C LEU A 36 -0.24 -5.99 -8.79
N GLU A 37 0.98 -5.54 -8.60
CA GLU A 37 2.00 -6.28 -7.85
C GLU A 37 2.06 -5.75 -6.41
N SER A 38 1.79 -6.61 -5.43
CA SER A 38 2.04 -6.34 -4.01
C SER A 38 1.37 -5.06 -3.50
N GLY A 39 0.15 -4.76 -3.98
CA GLY A 39 -0.55 -3.56 -3.57
C GLY A 39 -1.86 -3.29 -4.31
N THR A 40 -2.75 -2.58 -3.63
CA THR A 40 -4.03 -2.08 -4.15
C THR A 40 -4.25 -0.65 -3.66
N ILE A 41 -5.35 0.01 -4.04
CA ILE A 41 -5.62 1.40 -3.59
C ILE A 41 -5.60 1.50 -2.07
N ASN A 42 -6.11 0.47 -1.41
CA ASN A 42 -6.12 0.37 0.03
C ASN A 42 -4.71 0.22 0.64
N THR A 43 -3.67 -0.13 -0.11
CA THR A 43 -2.29 -0.13 0.41
C THR A 43 -1.71 1.29 0.54
N CYS A 44 -2.24 2.28 -0.20
CA CYS A 44 -1.71 3.65 -0.25
C CYS A 44 -2.78 4.74 -0.05
N PHE A 45 -3.96 4.34 0.41
CA PHE A 45 -5.07 5.25 0.66
C PHE A 45 -4.95 5.82 2.08
N ASP A 46 -5.12 7.13 2.21
CA ASP A 46 -5.23 7.76 3.51
C ASP A 46 -6.51 7.24 4.18
N ASN A 47 -6.41 6.76 5.42
CA ASN A 47 -7.52 6.12 6.14
C ASN A 47 -7.98 4.72 5.62
N THR A 48 -7.07 3.88 5.14
CA THR A 48 -7.36 2.47 4.78
C THR A 48 -8.12 1.68 5.85
N TYR A 49 -7.88 1.95 7.13
CA TYR A 49 -8.49 1.22 8.25
C TYR A 49 -9.82 1.83 8.75
N GLY A 50 -10.38 2.79 8.02
CA GLY A 50 -11.77 3.23 8.18
C GLY A 50 -12.10 3.86 9.52
N SER A 51 -11.15 4.53 10.16
CA SER A 51 -11.45 5.27 11.38
C SER A 51 -11.81 6.70 10.99
N GLU A 52 -13.02 7.16 11.33
CA GLU A 52 -13.39 8.59 11.25
C GLU A 52 -12.48 9.47 12.13
N THR A 53 -11.70 8.85 13.03
CA THR A 53 -10.66 9.48 13.85
C THR A 53 -9.24 9.15 13.38
N ALA A 54 -9.05 8.35 12.32
CA ALA A 54 -7.76 8.15 11.70
C ALA A 54 -7.43 9.43 10.95
N VAL A 55 -6.74 10.32 11.65
CA VAL A 55 -5.48 10.91 11.21
C VAL A 55 -5.48 11.04 9.69
N ASP A 56 -6.11 12.09 9.14
CA ASP A 56 -5.80 12.56 7.79
C ASP A 56 -4.29 12.86 7.81
N LEU A 57 -3.45 11.89 7.47
CA LEU A 57 -2.00 11.99 7.61
C LEU A 57 -1.50 13.15 6.76
N SER A 58 -2.10 13.29 5.58
CA SER A 58 -1.90 14.39 4.66
C SER A 58 -2.28 15.74 5.28
N PHE A 59 -3.40 15.82 6.01
CA PHE A 59 -3.80 17.05 6.70
C PHE A 59 -2.87 17.38 7.87
N GLN A 60 -2.54 16.40 8.72
CA GLN A 60 -1.62 16.62 9.84
C GLN A 60 -0.25 17.10 9.37
N GLN A 61 0.22 16.56 8.25
CA GLN A 61 1.47 16.99 7.64
C GLN A 61 1.35 18.41 7.08
N ALA A 62 0.27 18.73 6.36
CA ALA A 62 -0.02 20.09 5.91
C ALA A 62 -0.13 21.09 7.07
N GLN A 63 -0.76 20.69 8.17
CA GLN A 63 -0.89 21.50 9.38
C GLN A 63 0.48 21.73 10.04
N ALA A 64 1.29 20.69 10.20
CA ALA A 64 2.61 20.80 10.82
C ALA A 64 3.60 21.63 9.96
N LEU A 65 3.53 21.50 8.64
CA LEU A 65 4.43 22.17 7.70
C LEU A 65 4.05 23.62 7.42
N CYS A 66 2.75 23.88 7.29
CA CYS A 66 2.24 25.11 6.69
C CYS A 66 1.17 25.80 7.55
N ASN A 67 0.91 25.31 8.77
CA ASN A 67 -0.21 25.75 9.60
C ASN A 67 -1.56 25.72 8.86
N TYR A 68 -1.73 24.77 7.93
CA TYR A 68 -2.94 24.61 7.14
C TYR A 68 -4.13 24.21 8.04
N THR A 69 -5.27 24.86 7.88
CA THR A 69 -6.44 24.66 8.77
C THR A 69 -7.46 23.70 8.18
N LYS A 70 -8.31 23.12 9.05
CA LYS A 70 -9.39 22.23 8.60
C LYS A 70 -10.43 22.98 7.76
N GLU A 71 -10.67 24.25 8.05
CA GLU A 71 -11.56 25.11 7.26
C GLU A 71 -11.04 25.32 5.83
N GLU A 72 -9.73 25.48 5.65
CA GLU A 72 -9.11 25.55 4.32
C GLU A 72 -9.23 24.22 3.56
N LEU A 73 -9.06 23.10 4.26
CA LEU A 73 -9.25 21.76 3.70
C LEU A 73 -10.70 21.53 3.26
N ASP A 74 -11.66 21.83 4.13
CA ASP A 74 -13.09 21.61 3.89
C ASP A 74 -13.62 22.52 2.78
N SER A 75 -13.09 23.75 2.68
CA SER A 75 -13.37 24.67 1.57
C SER A 75 -12.63 24.31 0.26
N LYS A 76 -11.78 23.27 0.27
CA LYS A 76 -10.94 22.84 -0.85
C LYS A 76 -10.06 23.96 -1.40
N ASN A 77 -9.65 24.90 -0.54
CA ASN A 77 -8.77 25.99 -0.92
C ASN A 77 -7.32 25.61 -0.61
N PHE A 78 -6.57 25.25 -1.64
CA PHE A 78 -5.17 24.82 -1.51
C PHE A 78 -4.16 25.94 -1.82
N THR A 79 -4.60 27.20 -1.94
CA THR A 79 -3.74 28.31 -2.38
C THR A 79 -2.63 28.61 -1.37
N SER A 80 -2.98 28.71 -0.09
CA SER A 80 -2.05 28.93 1.02
C SER A 80 -1.07 27.77 1.16
N LEU A 81 -1.59 26.54 1.18
CA LEU A 81 -0.79 25.31 1.24
C LEU A 81 0.21 25.21 0.09
N LYS A 82 -0.25 25.43 -1.15
CA LYS A 82 0.62 25.43 -2.35
C LYS A 82 1.72 26.48 -2.22
N THR A 83 1.36 27.69 -1.81
CA THR A 83 2.34 28.79 -1.69
C THR A 83 3.39 28.47 -0.62
N CYS A 84 2.96 27.93 0.52
CA CYS A 84 3.88 27.48 1.57
C CYS A 84 4.82 26.38 1.06
N LEU A 85 4.28 25.29 0.50
CA LEU A 85 5.08 24.13 0.06
C LEU A 85 6.06 24.50 -1.07
N MET A 86 5.66 25.37 -2.00
CA MET A 86 6.52 25.80 -3.11
C MET A 86 7.66 26.74 -2.67
N ASN A 87 7.51 27.43 -1.54
CA ASN A 87 8.53 28.32 -0.98
C ASN A 87 9.35 27.67 0.15
N MET A 88 8.96 26.46 0.58
CA MET A 88 9.66 25.71 1.61
C MET A 88 10.97 25.16 1.07
N ASP A 89 12.02 25.23 1.90
CA ASP A 89 13.28 24.57 1.58
C ASP A 89 13.10 23.05 1.51
N TYR A 90 13.64 22.43 0.46
CA TYR A 90 13.41 21.00 0.24
C TYR A 90 14.04 20.12 1.33
N HIS A 91 15.11 20.57 2.00
CA HIS A 91 15.67 19.82 3.13
C HIS A 91 14.74 19.88 4.35
N GLU A 92 14.07 21.01 4.59
CA GLU A 92 13.03 21.09 5.63
C GLU A 92 11.84 20.19 5.30
N PHE A 93 11.41 20.17 4.04
CA PHE A 93 10.35 19.27 3.58
C PHE A 93 10.72 17.78 3.81
N LEU A 94 11.96 17.38 3.52
CA LEU A 94 12.45 16.01 3.68
C LEU A 94 12.60 15.55 5.13
N LYS A 95 12.66 16.47 6.12
CA LYS A 95 12.72 16.10 7.54
C LYS A 95 11.44 15.44 8.05
N TYR A 96 10.33 15.58 7.32
CA TYR A 96 9.05 15.00 7.71
C TYR A 96 8.92 13.60 7.10
N PRO A 97 9.07 12.53 7.91
CA PRO A 97 9.14 11.15 7.41
C PRO A 97 7.78 10.59 7.01
N LYS A 98 6.70 11.36 7.18
CA LYS A 98 5.34 10.91 6.87
C LYS A 98 5.14 10.87 5.35
N VAL A 99 4.57 9.77 4.90
CA VAL A 99 4.28 9.51 3.49
C VAL A 99 2.99 10.23 3.13
N TRP A 100 3.02 11.06 2.09
CA TRP A 100 1.82 11.58 1.45
C TRP A 100 1.12 10.44 0.71
N THR A 101 -0.15 10.22 1.03
CA THR A 101 -0.98 9.13 0.50
C THR A 101 -2.11 9.69 -0.35
N ILE A 102 -2.83 8.82 -1.06
CA ILE A 102 -3.98 9.21 -1.87
C ILE A 102 -5.15 9.52 -0.94
N THR A 103 -5.78 10.69 -1.10
CA THR A 103 -6.96 11.11 -0.33
C THR A 103 -8.20 11.25 -1.23
N VAL A 104 -9.39 11.22 -0.62
CA VAL A 104 -10.65 11.54 -1.31
C VAL A 104 -10.71 13.06 -1.51
N ASP A 105 -10.73 13.51 -2.76
CA ASP A 105 -10.80 14.92 -3.13
C ASP A 105 -12.14 15.32 -3.77
N GLY A 106 -12.98 14.34 -4.10
CA GLY A 106 -14.23 14.55 -4.83
C GLY A 106 -14.04 14.78 -6.33
N ASN A 107 -12.83 14.62 -6.87
CA ASN A 107 -12.49 14.89 -8.27
C ASN A 107 -11.64 13.77 -8.88
N PHE A 108 -10.38 13.64 -8.46
CA PHE A 108 -9.51 12.54 -8.89
C PHE A 108 -9.95 11.21 -8.26
N LEU A 109 -10.17 11.20 -6.94
CA LEU A 109 -10.78 10.11 -6.21
C LEU A 109 -12.09 10.61 -5.58
N PRO A 110 -13.24 10.36 -6.24
CA PRO A 110 -14.49 11.02 -5.88
C PRO A 110 -15.13 10.52 -4.58
N ASP A 111 -14.77 9.33 -4.11
CA ASP A 111 -15.31 8.68 -2.92
C ASP A 111 -14.29 7.64 -2.41
N PHE A 112 -14.56 7.03 -1.26
CA PHE A 112 -13.76 5.95 -0.71
C PHE A 112 -13.69 4.76 -1.68
N PRO A 113 -12.53 4.08 -1.79
CA PRO A 113 -12.37 2.91 -2.66
C PRO A 113 -13.46 1.84 -2.50
N ASP A 114 -13.86 1.60 -1.25
CA ASP A 114 -14.87 0.61 -0.86
C ASP A 114 -16.29 1.00 -1.30
N ASN A 115 -16.52 2.26 -1.71
CA ASN A 115 -17.77 2.71 -2.34
C ASN A 115 -17.68 2.72 -3.88
N LEU A 116 -16.47 2.77 -4.43
CA LEU A 116 -16.23 2.91 -5.86
C LEU A 116 -16.12 1.58 -6.61
N TRP A 117 -16.13 0.43 -5.93
CA TRP A 117 -15.93 -0.86 -6.60
C TRP A 117 -16.94 -1.17 -7.71
N LYS A 118 -18.20 -0.74 -7.55
CA LYS A 118 -19.25 -0.91 -8.58
C LYS A 118 -18.99 -0.10 -9.86
N LYS A 119 -18.15 0.93 -9.77
CA LYS A 119 -17.80 1.80 -10.90
C LYS A 119 -16.53 1.33 -11.61
N ARG A 120 -15.89 0.26 -11.12
CA ARG A 120 -14.70 -0.31 -11.76
C ARG A 120 -15.06 -0.86 -13.12
N LYS A 121 -14.12 -0.75 -14.06
CA LYS A 121 -14.27 -1.36 -15.37
C LYS A 121 -13.90 -2.83 -15.34
N ASN A 122 -14.59 -3.61 -16.16
CA ASN A 122 -14.31 -5.02 -16.36
C ASN A 122 -13.19 -5.16 -17.40
N ILE A 123 -11.97 -4.86 -16.98
CA ILE A 123 -10.74 -5.05 -17.75
C ILE A 123 -10.04 -6.35 -17.30
N PRO A 124 -9.22 -6.99 -18.13
CA PRO A 124 -8.31 -8.04 -17.67
C PRO A 124 -7.32 -7.52 -16.62
N ILE A 125 -7.21 -8.24 -15.50
CA ILE A 125 -6.34 -7.86 -14.39
C ILE A 125 -5.56 -9.08 -13.89
N ILE A 126 -4.25 -8.91 -13.76
CA ILE A 126 -3.38 -9.83 -13.03
C ILE A 126 -3.03 -9.13 -11.71
N MET A 127 -3.20 -9.80 -10.58
CA MET A 127 -2.78 -9.25 -9.29
C MET A 127 -2.21 -10.32 -8.38
N GLY A 128 -1.33 -9.94 -7.47
CA GLY A 128 -0.71 -10.90 -6.59
C GLY A 128 0.20 -10.28 -5.55
N THR A 129 0.69 -11.12 -4.66
CA THR A 129 1.61 -10.73 -3.58
C THR A 129 2.82 -11.66 -3.56
N ASN A 130 3.88 -11.20 -2.91
CA ASN A 130 4.96 -12.06 -2.46
C ASN A 130 4.51 -12.82 -1.21
N LYS A 131 5.11 -13.99 -0.97
CA LYS A 131 4.85 -14.79 0.24
C LYS A 131 5.18 -14.03 1.53
N ASP A 132 6.23 -13.22 1.51
CA ASP A 132 6.83 -12.59 2.69
C ASP A 132 7.03 -11.06 2.49
N GLU A 133 5.96 -10.33 2.14
CA GLU A 133 5.98 -8.89 1.82
C GLU A 133 6.55 -8.00 2.94
N CYS A 134 6.33 -8.42 4.19
CA CYS A 134 6.74 -7.64 5.36
C CYS A 134 8.07 -8.08 5.97
N SER A 135 8.77 -9.03 5.36
CA SER A 135 10.05 -9.52 5.90
C SER A 135 11.11 -8.41 6.00
N GLU A 136 11.12 -7.46 5.07
CA GLU A 136 12.05 -6.32 5.05
C GLU A 136 11.70 -5.23 6.09
N TRP A 137 10.42 -5.11 6.44
CA TRP A 137 9.89 -4.07 7.34
C TRP A 137 9.95 -4.46 8.81
N LEU A 138 10.13 -5.75 9.10
CA LEU A 138 10.27 -6.27 10.45
C LEU A 138 11.71 -6.11 10.95
N ASN A 139 12.00 -4.94 11.52
CA ASN A 139 13.23 -4.76 12.30
C ASN A 139 13.05 -5.19 13.77
N THR A 140 14.16 -5.25 14.51
CA THR A 140 14.26 -5.62 15.94
C THR A 140 13.27 -4.91 16.88
N ASN A 141 12.79 -3.72 16.53
CA ASN A 141 11.85 -2.95 17.33
C ASN A 141 10.45 -3.60 17.37
N VAL A 142 9.99 -4.25 16.30
CA VAL A 142 8.67 -4.91 16.28
C VAL A 142 8.66 -6.13 17.22
N VAL A 143 9.76 -6.89 17.24
CA VAL A 143 9.94 -8.01 18.19
C VAL A 143 9.89 -7.51 19.63
N SER A 144 10.53 -6.38 19.94
CA SER A 144 10.49 -5.79 21.29
C SER A 144 9.10 -5.29 21.72
N ILE A 145 8.30 -4.74 20.81
CA ILE A 145 6.91 -4.31 21.09
C ILE A 145 6.03 -5.52 21.44
N LEU A 146 6.24 -6.64 20.75
CA LEU A 146 5.45 -7.85 20.96
C LEU A 146 5.90 -8.64 22.17
N GLN A 147 7.20 -8.65 22.48
CA GLN A 147 7.67 -9.09 23.78
C GLN A 147 6.99 -8.28 24.89
N GLN A 148 6.87 -6.95 24.77
CA GLN A 148 6.14 -6.16 25.78
C GLN A 148 4.64 -6.47 25.87
N LEU A 149 3.98 -6.80 24.76
CA LEU A 149 2.54 -7.11 24.73
C LEU A 149 2.21 -8.55 25.16
N TYR A 150 3.12 -9.50 24.93
CA TYR A 150 2.88 -10.94 25.12
C TYR A 150 3.80 -11.62 26.15
N ALA A 151 4.72 -10.87 26.80
CA ALA A 151 5.68 -11.39 27.80
C ALA A 151 5.03 -12.08 29.01
N ASN A 152 3.73 -11.93 29.23
CA ASN A 152 3.11 -12.48 30.44
C ASN A 152 2.79 -13.97 30.38
N ASN A 153 2.96 -14.69 29.26
CA ASN A 153 2.59 -16.13 29.22
C ASN A 153 3.21 -17.03 28.13
N ILE A 154 4.28 -16.62 27.43
CA ILE A 154 4.86 -17.42 26.35
C ILE A 154 6.34 -17.69 26.66
N GLN A 155 6.74 -18.97 26.68
CA GLN A 155 8.16 -19.31 26.73
C GLN A 155 8.85 -18.94 25.41
N ASP A 156 9.81 -18.03 25.51
CA ASP A 156 10.53 -17.36 24.42
C ASP A 156 11.69 -18.22 23.90
N VAL A 157 11.40 -19.39 23.32
CA VAL A 157 12.44 -20.32 22.82
C VAL A 157 12.53 -20.41 21.30
N ASP A 158 11.52 -19.93 20.56
CA ASP A 158 11.50 -19.95 19.09
C ASP A 158 11.29 -18.55 18.50
N HIS A 159 12.31 -17.71 18.63
CA HIS A 159 12.29 -16.35 18.08
C HIS A 159 12.11 -16.33 16.54
N LEU A 160 12.60 -17.36 15.84
CA LEU A 160 12.45 -17.47 14.38
C LEU A 160 11.00 -17.77 14.00
N GLY A 161 10.34 -18.67 14.73
CA GLY A 161 8.90 -18.92 14.59
C GLY A 161 8.07 -17.66 14.82
N TRP A 162 8.42 -16.84 15.83
CA TRP A 162 7.77 -15.55 16.07
C TRP A 162 7.95 -14.56 14.92
N ILE A 163 9.18 -14.39 14.41
CA ILE A 163 9.44 -13.51 13.27
C ILE A 163 8.66 -13.97 12.03
N GLN A 164 8.61 -15.27 11.78
CA GLN A 164 7.84 -15.84 10.68
C GLN A 164 6.33 -15.58 10.84
N ALA A 165 5.78 -15.83 12.03
CA ALA A 165 4.37 -15.58 12.32
C ALA A 165 4.00 -14.11 12.13
N LEU A 166 4.88 -13.18 12.52
CA LEU A 166 4.68 -11.75 12.32
C LEU A 166 4.76 -11.34 10.87
N THR A 167 5.73 -11.89 10.14
CA THR A 167 5.85 -11.66 8.69
C THR A 167 4.55 -12.05 8.00
N GLN A 168 4.01 -13.23 8.34
CA GLN A 168 2.75 -13.71 7.79
C GLN A 168 1.55 -12.85 8.21
N LEU A 169 1.48 -12.45 9.48
CA LEU A 169 0.41 -11.60 9.98
C LEU A 169 0.37 -10.26 9.25
N PHE A 170 1.49 -9.56 9.15
CA PHE A 170 1.57 -8.25 8.50
C PHE A 170 1.42 -8.35 6.99
N THR A 171 2.02 -9.36 6.35
CA THR A 171 1.82 -9.64 4.91
C THR A 171 0.33 -9.89 4.64
N GLY A 172 -0.30 -10.72 5.47
CA GLY A 172 -1.73 -11.01 5.40
C GLY A 172 -2.60 -9.77 5.59
N ALA A 173 -2.33 -8.96 6.61
CA ALA A 173 -3.14 -7.79 6.95
C ALA A 173 -2.99 -6.64 5.93
N MET A 174 -1.77 -6.37 5.45
CA MET A 174 -1.47 -5.16 4.68
C MET A 174 -1.39 -5.36 3.16
N PHE A 175 -1.13 -6.59 2.71
CA PHE A 175 -0.90 -6.86 1.29
C PHE A 175 -1.87 -7.90 0.75
N THR A 176 -1.80 -9.14 1.27
CA THR A 176 -2.63 -10.23 0.77
C THR A 176 -4.11 -9.96 1.03
N GLY A 177 -4.46 -9.43 2.20
CA GLY A 177 -5.83 -9.09 2.57
C GLY A 177 -6.43 -8.00 1.68
N PHE A 178 -5.67 -6.94 1.40
CA PHE A 178 -6.13 -5.89 0.48
C PHE A 178 -6.20 -6.37 -0.96
N THR A 179 -5.23 -7.16 -1.43
CA THR A 179 -5.23 -7.77 -2.76
C THR A 179 -6.42 -8.71 -2.94
N GLY A 180 -6.70 -9.57 -1.95
CA GLY A 180 -7.87 -10.44 -1.95
C GLY A 180 -9.20 -9.66 -1.94
N ARG A 181 -9.30 -8.60 -1.12
CA ARG A 181 -10.46 -7.70 -1.13
C ARG A 181 -10.66 -7.05 -2.50
N GLU A 182 -9.57 -6.56 -3.11
CA GLU A 182 -9.59 -5.92 -4.42
C GLU A 182 -10.02 -6.90 -5.52
N ALA A 183 -9.53 -8.14 -5.49
CA ALA A 183 -9.95 -9.19 -6.39
C ALA A 183 -11.46 -9.47 -6.27
N ASN A 184 -11.96 -9.58 -5.04
CA ASN A 184 -13.38 -9.78 -4.77
C ASN A 184 -14.24 -8.64 -5.34
N TYR A 185 -13.79 -7.40 -5.23
CA TYR A 185 -14.51 -6.26 -5.81
C TYR A 185 -14.66 -6.35 -7.34
N TYR A 186 -13.66 -6.84 -8.07
CA TYR A 186 -13.80 -7.10 -9.51
C TYR A 186 -14.74 -8.27 -9.79
N LEU A 187 -14.61 -9.36 -9.04
CA LEU A 187 -15.46 -10.53 -9.19
C LEU A 187 -16.94 -10.20 -8.91
N TRP A 188 -17.22 -9.44 -7.85
CA TRP A 188 -18.58 -8.94 -7.53
C TRP A 188 -19.13 -7.98 -8.58
N ASN A 189 -18.27 -7.34 -9.36
CA ASN A 189 -18.65 -6.49 -10.49
C ASN A 189 -18.77 -7.27 -11.81
N ASN A 190 -18.92 -8.59 -11.76
CA ASN A 190 -19.01 -9.48 -12.92
C ASN A 190 -17.79 -9.44 -13.85
N ASN A 191 -16.60 -9.11 -13.33
CA ASN A 191 -15.36 -9.24 -14.08
C ASN A 191 -14.80 -10.65 -13.91
N SER A 192 -14.91 -11.49 -14.94
CA SER A 192 -14.34 -12.84 -14.96
C SER A 192 -12.86 -12.89 -15.34
N ASN A 193 -12.27 -11.78 -15.75
CA ASN A 193 -10.88 -11.71 -16.21
C ASN A 193 -9.93 -11.26 -15.09
N VAL A 194 -10.01 -11.95 -13.95
CA VAL A 194 -9.17 -11.69 -12.77
C VAL A 194 -8.25 -12.88 -12.55
N TYR A 195 -6.94 -12.66 -12.62
CA TYR A 195 -5.92 -13.67 -12.45
C TYR A 195 -5.12 -13.36 -11.18
N LEU A 196 -4.99 -14.35 -10.30
CA LEU A 196 -4.24 -14.22 -9.06
C LEU A 196 -2.92 -14.98 -9.15
N TYR A 197 -1.86 -14.41 -8.57
CA TYR A 197 -0.60 -15.09 -8.36
C TYR A 197 -0.07 -14.89 -6.95
N GLU A 198 0.77 -15.83 -6.51
CA GLU A 198 1.62 -15.67 -5.34
C GLU A 198 3.06 -15.94 -5.78
N PHE A 199 3.95 -14.97 -5.54
CA PHE A 199 5.37 -15.13 -5.84
C PHE A 199 6.09 -15.71 -4.62
N THR A 200 6.57 -16.95 -4.76
CA THR A 200 7.16 -17.73 -3.67
C THR A 200 8.64 -18.02 -3.87
N TRP A 201 9.23 -17.60 -4.99
CA TRP A 201 10.59 -17.98 -5.35
C TRP A 201 11.62 -16.99 -4.78
N PRO A 202 12.46 -17.38 -3.79
CA PRO A 202 13.55 -16.53 -3.34
C PRO A 202 14.64 -16.47 -4.41
N THR A 203 15.19 -15.28 -4.65
CA THR A 203 16.38 -15.15 -5.49
C THR A 203 17.58 -15.84 -4.84
N SER A 204 18.53 -16.34 -5.62
CA SER A 204 19.77 -16.93 -5.08
C SER A 204 20.58 -15.93 -4.23
N LEU A 205 20.47 -14.63 -4.54
CA LEU A 205 21.06 -13.54 -3.76
C LEU A 205 20.41 -13.40 -2.37
N SER A 206 19.09 -13.51 -2.27
CA SER A 206 18.37 -13.49 -1.00
C SER A 206 18.53 -14.80 -0.21
N ALA A 207 18.67 -15.93 -0.91
CA ALA A 207 18.90 -17.24 -0.28
C ALA A 207 20.22 -17.26 0.50
N GLY A 208 21.27 -16.57 0.04
CA GLY A 208 22.55 -16.47 0.78
C GLY A 208 22.47 -15.74 2.13
N LEU A 209 21.43 -14.93 2.37
CA LEU A 209 21.18 -14.25 3.64
C LEU A 209 20.15 -14.99 4.52
N GLY A 210 19.22 -15.73 3.91
CA GLY A 210 18.17 -16.49 4.59
C GLY A 210 18.51 -17.95 4.93
N ASP A 211 19.57 -18.52 4.35
CA ASP A 211 19.97 -19.92 4.57
C ASP A 211 20.74 -20.13 5.88
N ILE A 212 20.27 -19.51 6.96
CA ILE A 212 20.62 -19.91 8.33
C ILE A 212 19.88 -21.21 8.69
N GLN A 213 18.81 -21.58 7.96
CA GLN A 213 18.12 -22.86 8.15
C GLN A 213 18.90 -24.06 7.59
N GLY A 214 19.81 -23.87 6.62
CA GLY A 214 20.73 -24.90 6.14
C GLY A 214 21.88 -25.24 7.09
N LEU A 215 22.18 -24.38 8.07
CA LEU A 215 23.27 -24.61 9.04
C LEU A 215 22.89 -25.58 10.18
N ASN A 216 21.61 -25.86 10.40
CA ASN A 216 21.14 -26.76 11.47
C ASN A 216 20.59 -28.11 10.99
N ARG A 217 20.67 -28.45 9.69
CA ARG A 217 20.31 -29.79 9.16
C ARG A 217 21.52 -30.64 8.78
N LYS A 218 22.68 -30.35 9.36
CA LYS A 218 23.83 -31.27 9.39
C LYS A 218 24.40 -31.35 10.80
N GLN A 219 23.74 -32.12 11.65
CA GLN A 219 24.34 -33.01 12.65
C GLN A 219 23.26 -33.93 13.22
#